data_AF-A0A383TV59-F1
#
_entry.id   AF-A0A383TV59-F1
#
_cell.length_a   1.000
_cell.length_b   1.000
_cell.length_c   1.000
_cell.angle_alpha   90.00
_cell.angle_beta   90.00
_cell.angle_gamma   90.00
#
_symmetry.space_group_name_H-M   'P 1'
#
loop_
_entity.id
_entity.type
_entity.pdbx_description
1 polymer ?
#
loop_
_entity_poly.entity_id
_entity_poly.type
_entity_poly.pdbx_seq_one_letter_code
_entity_poly.pdbx_strand_id
1 'polypeptide(L)'
;MSRLYSFGFYNLENLFDTVDDPQAKIMIFGDFNSNPEDETIKKYFKTTGYFQNQEPYEFYNPMELMRKEGKYTTKHRDTWILYDQMLFSKGFYLDEKIRLISSHIFNPYFLQEWNRKYHGEPFRTYVGRKYLGGYSDHFPIYTIFKI
;
A
#
# COMPACT_ATOMS: atom_id res chain seq x y z
N MET A 1 20.45 20.61 -1.06
CA MET A 1 19.76 19.60 -1.88
C MET A 1 19.26 18.50 -0.95
N SER A 2 17.95 18.29 -0.83
CA SER A 2 17.38 17.20 -0.03
C SER A 2 17.55 15.87 -0.77
N ARG A 3 18.23 14.89 -0.18
CA ARG A 3 18.28 13.52 -0.70
C ARG A 3 16.94 12.84 -0.42
N LEU A 4 16.31 12.32 -1.47
CA LEU A 4 15.13 11.47 -1.37
C LEU A 4 15.62 10.03 -1.19
N TYR A 5 15.07 9.35 -0.18
CA TYR A 5 15.37 7.94 0.10
C TYR A 5 14.08 7.13 -0.10
N SER A 6 14.18 6.03 -0.83
CA SER A 6 13.09 5.06 -0.99
C SER A 6 13.39 3.86 -0.11
N PHE A 7 12.47 3.55 0.80
CA PHE A 7 12.56 2.37 1.66
C PHE A 7 11.49 1.37 1.24
N GLY A 8 11.90 0.16 0.89
CA GLY A 8 11.01 -0.99 0.74
C GLY A 8 11.26 -1.92 1.91
N PHE A 9 10.25 -2.13 2.75
CA PHE A 9 10.29 -3.14 3.80
C PHE A 9 9.41 -4.32 3.39
N TYR A 10 9.73 -5.50 3.91
CA TYR A 10 8.82 -6.65 4.04
C TYR A 10 9.20 -7.31 5.36
N ASN A 11 8.54 -6.91 6.44
CA ASN A 11 8.33 -7.68 7.67
C ASN A 11 7.45 -6.83 8.61
N LEU A 12 6.55 -7.47 9.34
CA LEU A 12 5.66 -6.83 10.30
C LEU A 12 6.42 -6.64 11.62
N GLU A 13 7.31 -5.65 11.69
CA GLU A 13 8.03 -5.32 12.93
C GLU A 13 7.40 -4.12 13.63
N ASN A 14 6.64 -4.44 14.68
CA ASN A 14 6.24 -3.66 15.87
C ASN A 14 4.79 -3.96 16.29
N LEU A 15 4.42 -5.24 16.39
CA LEU A 15 3.22 -5.65 17.12
C LEU A 15 3.48 -5.82 18.63
N PHE A 16 4.64 -5.39 19.12
CA PHE A 16 5.07 -5.57 20.51
C PHE A 16 5.56 -4.25 21.13
N ASP A 17 4.74 -3.20 21.03
CA ASP A 17 4.82 -2.14 22.05
C ASP A 17 3.83 -2.49 23.16
N THR A 18 4.33 -2.65 24.39
CA THR A 18 3.48 -2.93 25.57
C THR A 18 2.93 -1.63 26.19
N VAL A 19 3.36 -0.47 25.70
CA VAL A 19 2.90 0.84 26.13
C VAL A 19 2.00 1.43 25.04
N ASP A 20 0.80 1.85 25.44
CA ASP A 20 -0.12 2.53 24.54
C ASP A 20 0.32 3.98 24.31
N ASP A 21 1.02 4.23 23.20
CA ASP A 21 1.50 5.56 22.81
C ASP A 21 0.90 6.00 21.46
N PRO A 22 -0.01 7.01 21.44
CA PRO A 22 -0.57 7.54 20.20
C PRO A 22 0.47 8.27 19.31
N GLN A 23 1.66 8.57 19.82
CA GLN A 23 2.77 9.14 19.06
C GLN A 23 3.71 8.07 18.48
N ALA A 24 3.48 6.79 18.80
CA ALA A 24 4.21 5.69 18.21
C ALA A 24 4.07 5.71 16.68
N LYS A 25 5.18 5.46 15.99
CA LYS A 25 5.24 5.39 14.53
C LYS A 25 5.09 3.95 14.09
N ILE A 26 3.87 3.60 13.71
CA ILE A 26 3.52 2.25 13.31
C ILE A 26 3.13 2.31 11.83
N MET A 27 3.87 1.54 11.03
CA MET A 27 3.53 1.31 9.63
C MET A 27 3.13 -0.16 9.48
N ILE A 28 1.95 -0.41 8.93
CA ILE A 28 1.47 -1.77 8.61
C ILE A 28 1.30 -1.84 7.11
N PHE A 29 1.84 -2.83 6.44
CA PHE A 29 1.73 -2.89 4.99
C PHE A 29 1.86 -4.32 4.46
N GLY A 30 1.34 -4.52 3.25
CA GLY A 30 1.37 -5.81 2.55
C GLY A 30 0.07 -6.08 1.82
N ASP A 31 -0.09 -7.31 1.35
CA ASP A 31 -1.31 -7.82 0.74
C ASP A 31 -2.33 -8.21 1.82
N PHE A 32 -3.40 -7.42 1.93
CA PHE A 32 -4.43 -7.61 2.95
C PHE A 32 -5.55 -8.56 2.48
N ASN A 33 -5.52 -9.01 1.21
CA ASN A 33 -6.59 -9.79 0.58
C ASN A 33 -8.00 -9.17 0.77
N SER A 34 -8.06 -7.85 0.94
CA SER A 34 -9.26 -7.04 1.11
C SER A 34 -8.99 -5.66 0.54
N ASN A 35 -10.01 -5.00 0.00
CA ASN A 35 -9.89 -3.64 -0.52
C ASN A 35 -9.91 -2.61 0.63
N PRO A 36 -9.41 -1.38 0.41
CA PRO A 36 -9.31 -0.36 1.45
C PRO A 36 -10.65 0.08 2.05
N GLU A 37 -11.74 -0.04 1.31
CA GLU A 37 -13.09 0.29 1.77
C GLU A 37 -13.84 -0.86 2.43
N ASP A 38 -13.29 -2.08 2.40
CA ASP A 38 -13.97 -3.26 2.96
C ASP A 38 -14.17 -3.09 4.48
N GLU A 39 -15.30 -3.59 4.98
CA GLU A 39 -15.71 -3.44 6.38
C GLU A 39 -14.66 -4.00 7.35
N THR A 40 -13.99 -5.10 6.98
CA THR A 40 -12.92 -5.72 7.77
C THR A 40 -11.77 -4.74 8.01
N ILE A 41 -11.31 -4.05 6.96
CA ILE A 41 -10.24 -3.05 7.06
C ILE A 41 -10.68 -1.90 7.95
N LYS A 42 -11.87 -1.37 7.71
CA LYS A 42 -12.44 -0.27 8.49
C LYS A 42 -12.65 -0.62 9.95
N LYS A 43 -13.13 -1.82 10.25
CA LYS A 43 -13.48 -2.26 11.61
C LYS A 43 -12.25 -2.55 12.46
N TYR A 44 -11.27 -3.27 11.91
CA TYR A 44 -10.11 -3.72 12.69
C TYR A 44 -8.97 -2.69 12.72
N PHE A 45 -8.74 -1.97 11.61
CA PHE A 45 -7.66 -0.99 11.53
C PHE A 45 -8.13 0.47 11.65
N LYS A 46 -9.45 0.73 11.67
CA LYS A 46 -10.01 2.09 11.81
C LYS A 46 -9.32 3.09 10.87
N THR A 47 -9.41 2.83 9.57
CA THR A 47 -8.63 3.60 8.58
C THR A 47 -9.36 4.82 8.05
N THR A 48 -8.57 5.85 7.69
CA THR A 48 -9.02 7.03 6.96
C THR A 48 -8.12 7.32 5.76
N GLY A 49 -8.72 7.71 4.64
CA GLY A 49 -7.99 8.20 3.46
C GLY A 49 -7.45 9.63 3.58
N TYR A 50 -7.70 10.34 4.68
CA TYR A 50 -7.31 11.74 4.87
C TYR A 50 -6.38 11.88 6.08
N PHE A 51 -5.08 12.02 5.82
CA PHE A 51 -4.06 12.02 6.87
C PHE A 51 -4.27 13.10 7.94
N GLN A 52 -4.71 14.29 7.52
CA GLN A 52 -5.00 15.41 8.41
C GLN A 52 -6.25 15.22 9.29
N ASN A 53 -7.17 14.33 8.90
CA ASN A 53 -8.40 14.04 9.65
C ASN A 53 -8.26 12.81 10.55
N GLN A 54 -7.05 12.27 10.68
CA GLN A 54 -6.79 11.07 11.46
C GLN A 54 -6.99 11.33 12.95
N GLU A 55 -7.86 10.57 13.59
CA GLU A 55 -8.03 10.60 15.04
C GLU A 55 -6.92 9.80 15.76
N PRO A 56 -6.71 10.00 17.08
CA PRO A 56 -5.83 9.13 17.84
C PRO A 56 -6.22 7.65 17.66
N TYR A 57 -5.21 6.78 17.48
CA TYR A 57 -5.38 5.33 17.27
C TYR A 57 -6.08 4.91 15.97
N GLU A 58 -6.36 5.83 15.06
CA GLU A 58 -6.70 5.49 13.67
C GLU A 58 -5.45 5.32 12.81
N PHE A 59 -5.62 4.68 11.66
CA PHE A 59 -4.57 4.57 10.65
C PHE A 59 -4.91 5.38 9.39
N TYR A 60 -3.94 6.14 8.87
CA TYR A 60 -4.02 6.73 7.56
C TYR A 60 -3.75 5.66 6.50
N ASN A 61 -4.66 5.53 5.53
CA ASN A 61 -4.59 4.59 4.43
C ASN A 61 -4.65 5.32 3.08
N PRO A 62 -3.50 5.67 2.45
CA PRO A 62 -3.46 6.33 1.15
C PRO A 62 -4.20 5.57 0.04
N MET A 63 -4.38 4.25 0.18
CA MET A 63 -4.98 3.41 -0.85
C MET A 63 -6.46 3.68 -1.02
N GLU A 64 -7.14 4.21 0.00
CA GLU A 64 -8.54 4.63 -0.11
C GLU A 64 -8.72 5.72 -1.18
N LEU A 65 -7.81 6.69 -1.24
CA LEU A 65 -7.86 7.75 -2.26
C LEU A 65 -7.40 7.20 -3.62
N MET A 66 -6.32 6.40 -3.65
CA MET A 66 -5.85 5.79 -4.89
C MET A 66 -6.91 4.95 -5.58
N ARG A 67 -7.71 4.19 -4.81
CA ARG A 67 -8.80 3.41 -5.38
C ARG A 67 -9.88 4.28 -5.99
N LYS A 68 -10.23 5.40 -5.34
CA LYS A 68 -11.17 6.39 -5.90
C LYS A 68 -10.65 7.01 -7.20
N GLU A 69 -9.33 7.09 -7.35
CA GLU A 69 -8.65 7.52 -8.58
C GLU A 69 -8.52 6.40 -9.63
N GLY A 70 -9.05 5.20 -9.37
CA GLY A 70 -8.97 4.07 -10.31
C GLY A 70 -7.58 3.41 -10.38
N LYS A 71 -6.82 3.45 -9.28
CA LYS A 71 -5.51 2.80 -9.17
C LYS A 71 -5.63 1.48 -8.39
N TYR A 72 -4.89 0.46 -8.85
CA TYR A 72 -5.04 -0.92 -8.40
C TYR A 72 -3.69 -1.65 -8.43
N THR A 73 -3.54 -2.68 -7.61
CA THR A 73 -2.32 -3.50 -7.57
C THR A 73 -2.46 -4.80 -8.34
N THR A 74 -3.68 -5.33 -8.48
CA THR A 74 -3.90 -6.58 -9.20
C THR A 74 -5.25 -6.60 -9.91
N LYS A 75 -5.45 -7.60 -10.78
CA LYS A 75 -6.70 -7.86 -11.48
C LYS A 75 -7.03 -9.34 -11.43
N HIS A 76 -8.27 -9.66 -11.05
CA HIS A 76 -8.79 -11.02 -10.99
C HIS A 76 -10.15 -11.10 -11.67
N ARG A 77 -10.32 -12.03 -12.63
CA ARG A 77 -11.58 -12.26 -13.37
C ARG A 77 -12.24 -10.96 -13.86
N ASP A 78 -11.46 -10.13 -14.53
CA ASP A 78 -11.88 -8.83 -15.06
C ASP A 78 -12.17 -7.72 -14.03
N THR A 79 -12.00 -8.01 -12.74
CA THR A 79 -12.13 -7.04 -11.66
C THR A 79 -10.78 -6.54 -11.20
N TRP A 80 -10.59 -5.22 -11.21
CA TRP A 80 -9.41 -4.57 -10.62
C TRP A 80 -9.52 -4.49 -9.09
N ILE A 81 -8.41 -4.75 -8.42
CA ILE A 81 -8.35 -5.00 -6.98
C ILE A 81 -7.15 -4.25 -6.39
N LEU A 82 -7.32 -3.71 -5.18
CA LEU A 82 -6.27 -3.00 -4.44
C LEU A 82 -6.08 -3.66 -3.08
N TYR A 83 -5.47 -4.84 -3.07
CA TYR A 83 -5.23 -5.58 -1.83
C TYR A 83 -3.95 -5.16 -1.12
N ASP A 84 -2.93 -4.74 -1.87
CA ASP A 84 -1.69 -4.27 -1.29
C ASP A 84 -1.88 -2.86 -0.74
N GLN A 85 -1.75 -2.73 0.58
CA GLN A 85 -2.04 -1.50 1.32
C GLN A 85 -0.88 -1.12 2.23
N MET A 86 -0.79 0.17 2.57
CA MET A 86 0.12 0.72 3.59
C MET A 86 -0.71 1.59 4.53
N LEU A 87 -0.59 1.34 5.82
CA LEU A 87 -1.29 2.01 6.90
C LEU A 87 -0.27 2.72 7.78
N PHE A 88 -0.56 3.96 8.18
CA PHE A 88 0.35 4.79 8.97
C PHE A 88 -0.37 5.32 10.21
N SER A 89 0.19 5.11 11.39
CA SER A 89 -0.33 5.72 12.62
C SER A 89 -0.17 7.25 12.63
N LYS A 90 -0.89 7.92 13.53
CA LYS A 90 -0.86 9.38 13.71
C LYS A 90 0.53 9.92 14.07
N GLY A 91 1.39 9.10 14.67
CA GLY A 91 2.78 9.47 14.97
C GLY A 91 3.60 9.92 13.75
N PHE A 92 3.26 9.48 12.53
CA PHE A 92 3.91 9.95 11.30
C PHE A 92 3.50 11.36 10.88
N TYR A 93 2.34 11.86 11.35
CA TYR A 93 1.88 13.22 11.06
C TYR A 93 2.59 14.24 11.96
N LEU A 94 2.87 13.85 13.20
CA LEU A 94 3.38 14.72 14.25
C LEU A 94 4.90 14.89 14.24
N ASP A 95 5.64 14.04 13.52
CA ASP A 95 7.10 14.08 13.52
C ASP A 95 7.69 14.92 12.37
N GLU A 96 8.54 15.88 12.72
CA GLU A 96 9.28 16.72 11.79
C GLU A 96 10.53 16.05 11.20
N LYS A 97 11.06 15.02 11.87
CA LYS A 97 12.27 14.26 11.50
C LYS A 97 11.98 13.17 10.48
N ILE A 98 10.84 12.50 10.55
CA ILE A 98 10.45 11.49 9.56
C ILE A 98 9.05 11.84 9.07
N ARG A 99 8.99 12.50 7.92
CA ARG A 99 7.75 12.97 7.34
C ARG A 99 7.32 12.09 6.18
N LEU A 100 6.11 11.54 6.28
CA LEU A 100 5.44 10.89 5.17
C LEU A 100 5.16 11.93 4.06
N ILE A 101 5.73 11.73 2.87
CA ILE A 101 5.54 12.65 1.73
C ILE A 101 4.43 12.15 0.82
N SER A 102 4.52 10.89 0.39
CA SER A 102 3.55 10.30 -0.53
C SER A 102 3.71 8.78 -0.59
N SER A 103 2.64 8.10 -0.95
CA SER A 103 2.60 6.68 -1.24
C SER A 103 2.16 6.47 -2.69
N HIS A 104 2.58 5.38 -3.31
CA HIS A 104 2.33 5.10 -4.74
C HIS A 104 2.26 3.61 -5.04
N ILE A 105 1.67 3.28 -6.19
CA ILE A 105 1.75 1.95 -6.82
C ILE A 105 2.80 2.03 -7.91
N PHE A 106 3.78 1.12 -7.90
CA PHE A 106 4.82 1.03 -8.89
C PHE A 106 4.39 0.13 -10.05
N ASN A 107 3.86 0.74 -11.12
CA ASN A 107 3.34 0.03 -12.29
C ASN A 107 4.03 0.46 -13.60
N PRO A 108 5.37 0.46 -13.71
CA PRO A 108 6.06 0.76 -14.96
C PRO A 108 5.73 -0.27 -16.05
N TYR A 109 5.90 0.12 -17.32
CA TYR A 109 5.56 -0.72 -18.47
C TYR A 109 6.21 -2.10 -18.46
N PHE A 110 7.40 -2.26 -17.87
CA PHE A 110 8.07 -3.57 -17.81
C PHE A 110 7.46 -4.56 -16.82
N LEU A 111 6.65 -4.09 -15.86
CA LEU A 111 5.88 -4.92 -14.94
C LEU A 111 4.49 -5.24 -15.47
N GLN A 112 4.10 -4.66 -16.62
CA GLN A 112 2.79 -4.84 -17.22
C GLN A 112 2.83 -5.93 -18.29
N GLU A 113 1.71 -6.64 -18.46
CA GLU A 113 1.50 -7.52 -19.58
C GLU A 113 1.31 -6.69 -20.86
N TRP A 114 1.98 -7.12 -21.94
CA TRP A 114 2.01 -6.38 -23.21
C TRP A 114 1.01 -6.93 -24.22
N ASN A 115 0.50 -8.14 -24.01
CA ASN A 115 -0.53 -8.72 -24.85
C ASN A 115 -1.78 -7.83 -24.85
N ARG A 116 -2.29 -7.49 -26.04
CA ARG A 116 -3.47 -6.62 -26.24
C ARG A 116 -4.65 -6.96 -25.33
N LYS A 117 -4.88 -8.26 -25.05
CA LYS A 117 -6.01 -8.71 -24.22
C LYS A 117 -5.85 -8.32 -22.74
N TYR A 118 -4.62 -8.28 -22.24
CA TYR A 118 -4.28 -8.12 -20.82
C TYR A 118 -3.44 -6.86 -20.58
N HIS A 119 -3.44 -5.95 -21.55
CA HIS A 119 -2.54 -4.80 -21.56
C HIS A 119 -2.72 -3.96 -20.29
N GLY A 120 -1.62 -3.72 -19.57
CA GLY A 120 -1.61 -2.93 -18.34
C GLY A 120 -1.87 -3.72 -17.06
N GLU A 121 -2.23 -5.00 -17.15
CA GLU A 121 -2.31 -5.90 -15.98
C GLU A 121 -0.91 -6.28 -15.50
N PRO A 122 -0.71 -6.68 -14.23
CA PRO A 122 0.58 -7.20 -13.77
C PRO A 122 1.03 -8.40 -14.62
N PHE A 123 2.28 -8.38 -15.05
CA PHE A 123 2.86 -9.48 -15.81
C PHE A 123 3.16 -10.65 -14.86
N ARG A 124 2.21 -11.59 -14.83
CA ARG A 124 2.17 -12.72 -13.89
C ARG A 124 3.26 -13.73 -14.18
N THR A 125 3.83 -14.34 -13.14
CA THR A 125 4.81 -15.43 -13.30
C THR A 125 4.15 -16.71 -13.83
N TYR A 126 2.95 -17.03 -13.36
CA TYR A 126 2.21 -18.23 -13.74
C TYR A 126 0.74 -17.94 -14.02
N VAL A 127 0.14 -18.75 -14.91
CA VAL A 127 -1.31 -18.89 -15.05
C VAL A 127 -1.65 -20.38 -14.94
N GLY A 128 -2.24 -20.77 -13.80
CA GLY A 128 -2.42 -22.17 -13.47
C GLY A 128 -1.07 -22.90 -13.43
N ARG A 129 -0.90 -23.92 -14.28
CA ARG A 129 0.36 -24.68 -14.40
C ARG A 129 1.33 -24.10 -15.44
N LYS A 130 0.93 -23.07 -16.19
CA LYS A 130 1.73 -22.49 -17.27
C LYS A 130 2.61 -21.37 -16.74
N TYR A 131 3.92 -21.48 -16.90
CA TYR A 131 4.87 -20.38 -16.68
C TYR A 131 4.78 -19.35 -17.81
N LEU A 132 4.68 -18.06 -17.46
CA LEU A 132 4.64 -16.96 -18.42
C LEU A 132 5.92 -16.11 -18.44
N GLY A 133 6.74 -16.17 -17.37
CA GLY A 133 7.99 -15.40 -17.29
C GLY A 133 7.88 -14.03 -16.64
N GLY A 134 6.68 -13.64 -16.18
CA GLY A 134 6.48 -12.38 -15.48
C GLY A 134 6.96 -12.36 -14.03
N TYR A 135 6.92 -11.17 -13.42
CA TYR A 135 7.48 -10.90 -12.10
C TYR A 135 6.54 -11.25 -10.95
N SER A 136 5.26 -10.88 -11.09
CA SER A 136 4.24 -11.01 -10.04
C SER A 136 2.87 -10.77 -10.64
N ASP A 137 1.83 -11.32 -10.03
CA ASP A 137 0.45 -10.95 -10.34
C ASP A 137 -0.04 -9.73 -9.56
N HIS A 138 0.84 -9.08 -8.80
CA HIS A 138 0.60 -7.83 -8.09
C HIS A 138 1.66 -6.78 -8.45
N PHE A 139 1.24 -5.53 -8.62
CA PHE A 139 2.15 -4.39 -8.67
C PHE A 139 2.66 -4.04 -7.27
N PRO A 140 3.96 -3.75 -7.10
CA PRO A 140 4.49 -3.28 -5.82
C PRO A 140 3.90 -1.95 -5.39
N ILE A 141 3.85 -1.72 -4.08
CA ILE A 141 3.53 -0.43 -3.48
C ILE A 141 4.76 0.14 -2.78
N TYR A 142 4.90 1.46 -2.74
CA TYR A 142 6.00 2.12 -2.04
C TYR A 142 5.59 3.46 -1.44
N THR A 143 6.39 3.92 -0.48
CA THR A 143 6.22 5.20 0.19
C THR A 143 7.54 5.97 0.22
N ILE A 144 7.44 7.29 0.04
CA ILE A 144 8.56 8.22 0.13
C ILE A 144 8.47 8.97 1.45
N PHE A 145 9.56 8.92 2.20
CA PHE A 145 9.75 9.69 3.43
C PHE A 145 10.79 10.80 3.22
N LYS A 146 10.60 11.91 3.91
CA LYS A 146 11.65 12.91 4.14
C LYS A 146 12.24 12.66 5.53
N ILE A 147 13.57 12.57 5.57
CA ILE A 147 14.39 12.40 6.78
C ILE A 147 15.36 13.57 6.90
#